data_AF-A0A4Q5AUB9-F1
#
_entry.id   AF-A0A4Q5AUB9-F1
#
_cell.length_a   1.000
_cell.length_b   1.000
_cell.length_c   1.000
_cell.angle_alpha   90.00
_cell.angle_beta   90.00
_cell.angle_gamma   90.00
#
_symmetry.space_group_name_H-M   'P 1'
#
loop_
_entity.id
_entity.type
_entity.pdbx_description
1 polymer ?
#
loop_
_entity_poly.entity_id
_entity_poly.type
_entity_poly.pdbx_seq_one_letter_code
_entity_poly.pdbx_strand_id
1 'polypeptide(L)'
;MRTEYSRRQALVELDVLVAMALGLTLEELIDIYRFTFPVLKSYEDDTWYDQTGRVVFSAKKAYNKISLTRDEFDKIRDEQNGFVKTITVSDDTLPEGPITREISFMAPYDRCDRVEDYRVAWAFFEKKYGEALAMERAEREDQRTAAQKEDEQ
;
A
#
# COMPACT_ATOMS: atom_id res chain seq x y z
N MET A 1 10.95 1.94 -7.75
CA MET A 1 10.05 0.78 -7.50
C MET A 1 9.69 0.16 -8.83
N ARG A 2 9.77 -1.18 -8.98
CA ARG A 2 9.61 -1.87 -10.28
C ARG A 2 8.29 -2.62 -10.45
N THR A 3 7.52 -2.83 -9.39
CA THR A 3 6.26 -3.61 -9.40
C THR A 3 5.15 -2.87 -8.66
N GLU A 4 3.90 -3.27 -8.91
CA GLU A 4 2.71 -2.72 -8.26
C GLU A 4 2.72 -3.01 -6.76
N TYR A 5 3.10 -4.24 -6.38
CA TYR A 5 3.24 -4.65 -4.98
C TYR A 5 4.27 -3.80 -4.24
N SER A 6 5.47 -3.62 -4.80
CA SER A 6 6.50 -2.79 -4.15
C SER A 6 6.07 -1.33 -4.01
N ARG A 7 5.28 -0.82 -4.96
CA ARG A 7 4.72 0.54 -4.86
C ARG A 7 3.70 0.63 -3.72
N ARG A 8 2.84 -0.38 -3.57
CA ARG A 8 1.90 -0.47 -2.44
C ARG A 8 2.64 -0.50 -1.10
N GLN A 9 3.64 -1.37 -0.94
CA GLN A 9 4.40 -1.47 0.31
C GLN A 9 5.10 -0.16 0.66
N ALA A 10 5.66 0.53 -0.33
CA ALA A 10 6.27 1.83 -0.07
C ALA A 10 5.27 2.92 0.37
N LEU A 11 4.03 2.89 -0.14
CA LEU A 11 2.97 3.79 0.36
C LEU A 11 2.64 3.49 1.82
N VAL A 12 2.53 2.21 2.18
CA VAL A 12 2.31 1.78 3.58
C VAL A 12 3.42 2.28 4.50
N GLU A 13 4.68 2.07 4.11
CA GLU A 13 5.84 2.53 4.89
C GLU A 13 5.87 4.05 5.03
N LEU A 14 5.53 4.78 3.96
CA LEU A 14 5.47 6.24 3.97
C LEU A 14 4.37 6.75 4.90
N ASP A 15 3.19 6.15 4.88
CA ASP A 15 2.07 6.50 5.77
C ASP A 15 2.48 6.34 7.25
N VAL A 16 3.18 5.24 7.59
CA VAL A 16 3.71 5.00 8.94
C VAL A 16 4.74 6.05 9.34
N LEU A 17 5.72 6.34 8.48
CA LEU A 17 6.76 7.33 8.77
C LEU A 17 6.18 8.73 8.97
N VAL A 18 5.22 9.12 8.13
CA VAL A 18 4.52 10.42 8.25
C VAL A 18 3.70 10.47 9.52
N ALA A 19 2.96 9.41 9.87
CA ALA A 19 2.20 9.34 11.12
C ALA A 19 3.12 9.51 12.34
N MET A 20 4.25 8.79 12.38
CA MET A 20 5.25 8.93 13.44
C MET A 20 5.83 10.34 13.53
N ALA A 21 6.16 10.96 12.40
CA ALA A 21 6.69 12.32 12.34
C ALA A 21 5.69 13.38 12.83
N LEU A 22 4.40 13.17 12.56
CA LEU A 22 3.30 14.04 12.99
C LEU A 22 2.87 13.81 14.44
N GLY A 23 3.42 12.82 15.14
CA GLY A 23 3.03 12.55 16.52
C GLY A 23 1.85 11.61 16.68
N LEU A 24 1.31 11.04 15.59
CA LEU A 24 0.17 10.13 15.63
C LEU A 24 0.57 8.79 16.25
N THR A 25 -0.42 8.10 16.80
CA THR A 25 -0.36 6.71 17.22
C THR A 25 -0.68 5.76 16.05
N LEU A 26 -0.33 4.48 16.20
CA LEU A 26 -0.67 3.45 15.23
C LEU A 26 -2.19 3.31 15.09
N GLU A 27 -2.91 3.37 16.20
CA GLU A 27 -4.37 3.31 16.25
C GLU A 27 -5.01 4.46 15.47
N GLU A 28 -4.53 5.69 15.65
CA GLU A 28 -5.01 6.85 14.88
C GLU A 28 -4.74 6.71 13.38
N LEU A 29 -3.57 6.20 12.99
CA LEU A 29 -3.27 5.92 11.58
C LEU A 29 -4.23 4.88 10.99
N ILE A 30 -4.52 3.81 11.76
CA ILE A 30 -5.47 2.77 11.36
C ILE A 30 -6.88 3.35 11.24
N ASP A 31 -7.30 4.21 12.16
CA ASP A 31 -8.61 4.85 12.14
C ASP A 31 -8.76 5.82 10.97
N ILE A 32 -7.74 6.62 10.67
CA ILE A 32 -7.68 7.46 9.47
C ILE A 32 -7.87 6.60 8.22
N TYR A 33 -7.15 5.48 8.11
CA TYR A 33 -7.31 4.56 6.97
C TYR A 33 -8.74 4.02 6.87
N ARG A 34 -9.32 3.56 7.99
CA ARG A 34 -10.65 2.92 8.02
C ARG A 34 -11.79 3.90 7.74
N PHE A 35 -11.72 5.11 8.28
CA PHE A 35 -12.84 6.06 8.25
C PHE A 35 -12.72 7.09 7.14
N THR A 36 -11.52 7.58 6.83
CA THR A 36 -11.32 8.65 5.83
C THR A 36 -11.24 8.10 4.41
N PHE A 37 -10.79 6.85 4.25
CA PHE A 37 -10.51 6.27 2.92
C PHE A 37 -11.32 5.00 2.58
N PRO A 38 -12.66 4.99 2.75
CA PRO A 38 -13.47 3.78 2.56
C PRO A 38 -13.43 3.25 1.12
N VAL A 39 -13.31 4.13 0.13
CA VAL A 39 -13.21 3.74 -1.29
C VAL A 39 -11.86 3.09 -1.59
N LEU A 40 -10.76 3.64 -1.07
CA LEU A 40 -9.43 3.05 -1.22
C LEU A 40 -9.39 1.67 -0.57
N LYS A 41 -9.90 1.57 0.67
CA LYS A 41 -10.02 0.31 1.40
C LYS A 41 -10.80 -0.73 0.59
N SER A 42 -11.96 -0.36 0.04
CA SER A 42 -12.76 -1.28 -0.79
C SER A 42 -11.98 -1.82 -1.99
N TYR A 43 -11.12 -1.01 -2.59
CA TYR A 43 -10.28 -1.48 -3.68
C TYR A 43 -9.13 -2.38 -3.20
N GLU A 44 -8.49 -2.06 -2.08
CA GLU A 44 -7.40 -2.87 -1.54
C GLU A 44 -7.89 -4.22 -1.01
N ASP A 45 -9.06 -4.26 -0.36
CA ASP A 45 -9.75 -5.49 0.08
C ASP A 45 -10.06 -6.45 -1.07
N ASP A 46 -9.96 -5.96 -2.31
CA ASP A 46 -10.29 -6.68 -3.52
C ASP A 46 -9.24 -6.56 -4.64
N THR A 47 -7.99 -6.24 -4.27
CA THR A 47 -6.85 -6.25 -5.19
C THR A 47 -5.93 -7.41 -4.83
N TRP A 48 -5.64 -8.24 -5.82
CA TRP A 48 -4.84 -9.45 -5.68
C TRP A 48 -3.56 -9.34 -6.49
N TYR A 49 -2.46 -9.84 -5.93
CA TYR A 49 -1.13 -9.78 -6.52
C TYR A 49 -0.63 -11.18 -6.84
N ASP A 50 0.10 -11.32 -7.95
CA ASP A 50 0.82 -12.54 -8.28
C ASP A 50 2.19 -12.60 -7.59
N GLN A 51 2.90 -13.72 -7.72
CA GLN A 51 4.24 -13.88 -7.11
C GLN A 51 5.28 -12.85 -7.61
N THR A 52 5.07 -12.23 -8.77
CA THR A 52 5.95 -11.18 -9.28
C THR A 52 5.59 -9.77 -8.79
N GLY A 53 4.51 -9.65 -8.01
CA GLY A 53 3.99 -8.38 -7.53
C GLY A 53 3.20 -7.60 -8.58
N ARG A 54 2.69 -8.25 -9.63
CA ARG A 54 1.72 -7.68 -10.56
C ARG A 54 0.31 -7.87 -10.02
N VAL A 55 -0.58 -6.92 -10.33
CA VAL A 55 -2.00 -7.05 -10.02
C VAL A 55 -2.63 -8.07 -10.98
N VAL A 56 -3.03 -9.22 -10.47
CA VAL A 56 -3.75 -10.26 -11.24
C VAL A 56 -5.23 -9.93 -11.37
N PHE A 57 -5.79 -9.24 -10.37
CA PHE A 57 -7.17 -8.79 -10.35
C PHE A 57 -7.32 -7.54 -9.46
N SER A 58 -8.15 -6.57 -9.89
CA SER A 58 -8.59 -5.45 -9.06
C SER A 58 -9.89 -4.85 -9.60
N ALA A 59 -10.77 -4.42 -8.70
CA ALA A 59 -11.99 -3.67 -9.07
C ALA A 59 -11.71 -2.23 -9.56
N LYS A 60 -10.48 -1.73 -9.45
CA LYS A 60 -10.11 -0.39 -9.96
C LYS A 60 -10.13 -0.39 -11.49
N LYS A 61 -10.87 0.56 -12.07
CA LYS A 61 -10.99 0.74 -13.54
C LYS A 61 -9.65 0.79 -14.28
N ALA A 62 -8.59 1.27 -13.63
CA ALA A 62 -7.24 1.33 -14.18
C ALA A 62 -6.69 -0.05 -14.60
N TYR A 63 -7.16 -1.14 -13.99
CA TYR A 63 -6.68 -2.50 -14.27
C TYR A 63 -7.57 -3.31 -15.22
N ASN A 64 -8.73 -2.79 -15.64
CA ASN A 64 -9.70 -3.55 -16.44
C ASN A 64 -9.15 -4.12 -17.75
N LYS A 65 -8.11 -3.51 -18.33
CA LYS A 65 -7.48 -3.96 -19.58
C LYS A 65 -6.24 -4.84 -19.39
N ILE A 66 -5.69 -4.87 -18.17
CA ILE A 66 -4.35 -5.43 -17.88
C ILE A 66 -4.38 -6.47 -16.75
N SER A 67 -5.57 -6.86 -16.30
CA SER A 67 -5.80 -7.86 -15.26
C SER A 67 -7.01 -8.73 -15.63
N LEU A 68 -7.23 -9.80 -14.89
CA LEU A 68 -8.37 -10.69 -15.10
C LEU A 68 -9.69 -10.02 -14.71
N THR A 69 -10.78 -10.48 -15.30
CA THR A 69 -12.12 -10.20 -14.77
C THR A 69 -12.36 -10.98 -13.48
N ARG A 70 -13.37 -10.58 -12.71
CA ARG A 70 -13.79 -11.27 -11.47
C ARG A 70 -14.03 -12.76 -11.73
N ASP A 71 -14.84 -13.08 -12.74
CA ASP A 71 -15.23 -14.45 -13.07
C ASP A 71 -14.05 -15.32 -13.52
N GLU A 72 -13.05 -14.72 -14.16
CA GLU A 72 -11.82 -15.43 -14.53
C GLU A 72 -10.90 -15.64 -13.33
N PHE A 73 -10.78 -14.64 -12.46
CA PHE A 73 -9.94 -14.72 -11.28
C PHE A 73 -10.48 -15.74 -10.27
N ASP A 74 -11.78 -15.75 -10.00
CA ASP A 74 -12.40 -16.67 -9.03
C ASP A 74 -12.20 -18.15 -9.41
N LYS A 75 -12.03 -18.46 -10.70
CA LYS A 75 -11.74 -19.82 -11.19
C LYS A 75 -10.31 -20.28 -10.89
N ILE A 76 -9.38 -19.35 -10.72
CA ILE A 76 -7.96 -19.65 -10.52
C ILE A 76 -7.45 -19.17 -9.16
N ARG A 77 -8.27 -18.50 -8.35
CA ARG A 77 -7.86 -17.82 -7.11
C ARG A 77 -7.08 -18.73 -6.16
N ASP A 78 -7.51 -19.99 -6.07
CA ASP A 78 -6.99 -20.96 -5.11
C ASP A 78 -5.89 -21.85 -5.72
N GLU A 79 -5.42 -21.51 -6.93
CA GLU A 79 -4.31 -22.20 -7.60
C GLU A 79 -2.99 -22.02 -6.83
N GLN A 80 -2.11 -23.01 -7.00
CA GLN A 80 -0.88 -23.13 -6.22
C GLN A 80 0.36 -22.83 -7.06
N ASN A 81 1.51 -22.83 -6.39
CA ASN A 81 2.81 -22.58 -7.01
C ASN A 81 3.03 -23.44 -8.27
N GLY A 82 3.45 -22.79 -9.36
CA GLY A 82 3.67 -23.42 -10.66
C GLY A 82 2.51 -23.25 -11.65
N PHE A 83 1.34 -22.79 -11.21
CA PHE A 83 0.26 -22.39 -12.11
C PHE A 83 0.54 -21.02 -12.73
N VAL A 84 0.37 -20.91 -14.05
CA VAL A 84 0.57 -19.68 -14.84
C VAL A 84 -0.68 -19.40 -15.66
N LYS A 85 -1.24 -18.19 -15.51
CA LYS A 85 -2.33 -17.67 -16.35
C LYS A 85 -1.80 -16.59 -17.27
N THR A 86 -1.93 -16.79 -18.58
CA THR A 86 -1.59 -15.77 -19.59
C THR A 86 -2.85 -15.11 -20.15
N ILE A 87 -2.78 -13.80 -20.34
CA ILE A 87 -3.78 -13.01 -21.06
C ILE A 87 -3.13 -12.22 -22.18
N THR A 88 -3.93 -11.90 -23.18
CA THR A 88 -3.55 -11.06 -24.30
C THR A 88 -4.13 -9.66 -24.11
N VAL A 89 -3.29 -8.64 -24.16
CA VAL A 89 -3.64 -7.24 -23.93
C VAL A 89 -3.28 -6.41 -25.14
N SER A 90 -4.17 -5.51 -25.54
CA SER A 90 -3.90 -4.50 -26.56
C SER A 90 -3.37 -3.22 -25.91
N ASP A 91 -2.21 -2.74 -26.35
CA ASP A 91 -1.58 -1.49 -25.97
C ASP A 91 -1.61 -0.52 -27.15
N ASP A 92 -2.48 0.48 -27.06
CA ASP A 92 -2.69 1.54 -28.06
C ASP A 92 -2.07 2.87 -27.61
N THR A 93 -1.08 2.82 -26.70
CA THR A 93 -0.40 4.03 -26.21
C THR A 93 0.82 4.41 -27.03
N LEU A 94 1.22 3.57 -28.00
CA LEU A 94 2.41 3.78 -28.82
C LEU A 94 2.07 4.56 -30.11
N PRO A 95 2.95 5.47 -30.57
CA PRO A 95 2.76 6.24 -31.81
C PRO A 95 2.63 5.36 -33.07
N GLU A 96 3.13 4.13 -32.98
CA GLU A 96 3.27 3.17 -34.08
C GLU A 96 1.99 2.33 -34.30
N GLY A 97 0.95 2.59 -33.49
CA GLY A 97 -0.35 1.93 -33.52
C GLY A 97 -0.53 0.87 -32.43
N PRO A 98 -1.73 0.26 -32.33
CA PRO A 98 -2.03 -0.74 -31.31
C PRO A 98 -1.16 -1.98 -31.48
N ILE A 99 -0.47 -2.39 -30.41
CA ILE A 99 0.26 -3.66 -30.36
C ILE A 99 -0.37 -4.63 -29.39
N THR A 100 -0.20 -5.92 -29.65
CA THR A 100 -0.67 -6.99 -28.77
C THR A 100 0.48 -7.49 -27.90
N ARG A 101 0.27 -7.58 -26.59
CA ARG A 101 1.24 -8.10 -25.61
C ARG A 101 0.62 -9.21 -24.79
N GLU A 102 1.45 -10.15 -24.35
CA GLU A 102 1.05 -11.19 -23.42
C GLU A 102 1.50 -10.83 -21.99
N ILE A 103 0.60 -10.98 -21.03
CA ILE A 103 0.88 -10.82 -19.61
C ILE A 103 0.65 -12.16 -18.94
N SER A 104 1.63 -12.62 -18.16
CA SER A 104 1.54 -13.87 -17.41
C SER A 104 1.49 -13.59 -15.91
N PHE A 105 0.57 -14.26 -15.21
CA PHE A 105 0.36 -14.20 -13.77
C PHE A 105 0.73 -15.53 -13.13
N MET A 106 1.51 -15.50 -12.05
CA MET A 106 1.98 -16.70 -11.35
C MET A 106 1.35 -16.84 -9.96
N ALA A 107 0.73 -17.99 -9.69
CA ALA A 107 0.11 -18.32 -8.40
C ALA A 107 1.17 -18.81 -7.38
N PRO A 108 0.90 -18.80 -6.05
CA PRO A 108 -0.34 -18.37 -5.40
C PRO A 108 -0.50 -16.86 -5.42
N TYR A 109 -1.75 -16.42 -5.31
CA TYR A 109 -2.09 -15.01 -5.32
C TYR A 109 -2.22 -14.47 -3.90
N ASP A 110 -1.67 -13.29 -3.66
CA ASP A 110 -1.70 -12.61 -2.37
C ASP A 110 -2.76 -11.52 -2.34
N ARG A 111 -3.47 -11.44 -1.21
CA ARG A 111 -4.36 -10.31 -0.89
C ARG A 111 -3.83 -9.65 0.36
N CYS A 112 -3.16 -8.52 0.16
CA CYS A 112 -2.48 -7.82 1.24
C CYS A 112 -3.46 -7.20 2.25
N ASP A 113 -3.13 -7.28 3.54
CA ASP A 113 -3.86 -6.59 4.61
C ASP A 113 -3.08 -5.35 5.05
N ARG A 114 -3.56 -4.16 4.66
CA ARG A 114 -2.88 -2.90 4.99
C ARG A 114 -2.76 -2.66 6.49
N VAL A 115 -3.72 -3.12 7.30
CA VAL A 115 -3.67 -2.91 8.75
C VAL A 115 -2.53 -3.76 9.33
N GLU A 116 -2.40 -5.02 8.92
CA GLU A 116 -1.27 -5.84 9.34
C GLU A 116 0.06 -5.29 8.81
N ASP A 117 0.10 -4.83 7.56
CA ASP A 117 1.30 -4.21 7.01
C ASP A 117 1.71 -2.94 7.79
N TYR A 118 0.74 -2.12 8.23
CA TYR A 118 1.01 -1.00 9.14
C TYR A 118 1.62 -1.47 10.46
N ARG A 119 1.11 -2.54 11.07
CA ARG A 119 1.68 -3.07 12.33
C ARG A 119 3.12 -3.54 12.14
N VAL A 120 3.40 -4.23 11.05
CA VAL A 120 4.76 -4.72 10.72
C VAL A 120 5.70 -3.55 10.47
N ALA A 121 5.31 -2.59 9.63
CA ALA A 121 6.11 -1.40 9.34
C ALA A 121 6.31 -0.54 10.59
N TRP A 122 5.27 -0.37 11.41
CA TRP A 122 5.34 0.35 12.68
C TRP A 122 6.36 -0.28 13.62
N ALA A 123 6.27 -1.59 13.87
CA ALA A 123 7.21 -2.30 14.74
C ALA A 123 8.67 -2.17 14.25
N PHE A 124 8.87 -2.19 12.93
CA PHE A 124 10.20 -1.99 12.35
C PHE A 124 10.72 -0.56 12.58
N PHE A 125 9.91 0.46 12.28
CA PHE A 125 10.33 1.86 12.40
C PHE A 125 10.38 2.38 13.83
N GLU A 126 9.53 1.87 14.72
CA GLU A 126 9.59 2.15 16.15
C GLU A 126 10.92 1.67 16.73
N LYS A 127 11.35 0.45 16.38
CA LYS A 127 12.68 -0.05 16.77
C LYS A 127 13.82 0.80 16.20
N LYS A 128 13.64 1.38 15.01
CA LYS A 128 14.70 2.13 14.31
C LYS A 128 14.79 3.60 14.73
N TYR A 129 13.65 4.23 15.00
CA TYR A 129 13.54 5.69 15.17
C TYR A 129 12.81 6.12 16.45
N GLY A 130 12.25 5.18 17.23
CA GLY A 130 11.42 5.50 18.40
C GLY A 130 12.14 6.37 19.44
N GLU A 131 13.39 6.04 19.77
CA GLU A 131 14.19 6.84 20.71
C GLU A 131 14.44 8.27 20.21
N ALA A 132 14.85 8.41 18.94
CA ALA A 132 15.13 9.72 18.34
C ALA A 132 13.86 10.59 18.27
N LEU A 133 12.73 10.00 17.89
CA LEU A 133 11.44 10.70 17.85
C LEU A 133 10.95 11.09 19.25
N ALA A 134 11.18 10.25 20.27
CA ALA A 134 10.83 10.58 21.65
C ALA A 134 11.64 11.77 22.17
N MET A 135 12.95 11.81 21.89
CA MET A 135 13.81 12.94 22.23
C MET A 135 13.35 14.22 21.54
N GLU A 136 13.10 14.17 20.23
CA GLU A 136 12.65 15.34 19.47
C GLU A 136 11.30 15.88 19.96
N ARG A 137 10.37 14.99 20.35
CA ARG A 137 9.08 15.40 20.92
C ARG A 137 9.25 16.11 22.26
N ALA A 138 10.10 15.58 23.16
CA ALA A 138 10.40 16.22 24.44
C ALA A 138 11.01 17.62 24.24
N GLU A 139 11.95 17.76 23.31
CA GLU A 139 12.56 19.06 22.99
C GLU A 139 11.53 20.08 22.46
N ARG A 140 10.60 19.64 21.60
CA ARG A 140 9.52 20.51 21.08
C ARG A 140 8.54 20.92 22.18
N GLU A 141 8.22 20.04 23.12
CA GLU A 141 7.35 20.34 24.26
C GLU A 141 7.99 21.34 25.22
N ASP A 142 9.29 21.18 25.50
CA ASP A 142 10.07 22.12 26.31
C ASP A 142 10.10 23.52 25.66
N GLN A 143 10.35 23.59 24.35
CA GLN A 143 10.33 24.86 23.59
C GLN A 143 8.95 25.53 23.62
N ARG A 144 7.88 24.74 23.49
CA ARG A 144 6.50 25.26 23.53
C ARG A 144 6.14 25.79 24.92
N THR A 145 6.58 25.12 25.97
CA THR A 145 6.36 25.53 27.36
C THR A 145 7.16 26.79 27.72
N ALA A 146 8.37 26.94 27.16
CA ALA A 146 9.17 28.15 27.31
C ALA A 146 8.51 29.36 26.64
N ALA A 147 8.04 29.22 25.39
CA ALA A 147 7.35 30.30 24.68
C ALA A 147 6.09 30.79 25.39
N GLN A 148 5.30 29.88 25.98
CA GLN A 148 4.09 30.25 26.73
C GLN A 148 4.37 31.05 28.01
N LYS A 149 5.53 30.84 28.65
CA LYS A 149 5.93 31.58 29.86
C LYS A 149 6.47 32.98 29.55
N GLU A 150 6.99 33.19 28.34
CA GLU A 150 7.45 34.51 27.89
C GLU A 150 6.27 35.40 27.47
N ASP A 151 5.19 34.84 26.92
CA ASP A 151 3.97 35.59 26.56
C ASP A 151 3.13 36.03 27.78
N GLU A 152 3.35 35.44 28.96
CA GLU A 152 2.64 35.77 30.21
C GLU A 152 3.38 36.80 31.11
N GLN A 153 4.57 37.27 30.70
CA GLN A 153 5.38 38.28 31.41
C GLN A 153 5.33 39.66 30.74
#